data_AF-A0A0F4GF24-F1
#
_entry.id   AF-A0A0F4GF24-F1
#
_cell.length_a   1.000
_cell.length_b   1.000
_cell.length_c   1.000
_cell.angle_alpha   90.00
_cell.angle_beta   90.00
_cell.angle_gamma   90.00
#
_symmetry.space_group_name_H-M   'P 1'
#
loop_
_entity.id
_entity.type
_entity.pdbx_description
1 polymer ?
#
loop_
_entity_poly.entity_id
_entity_poly.type
_entity_poly.pdbx_seq_one_letter_code
_entity_poly.pdbx_strand_id
1 'polypeptide(L)'
;MADNYILSVTAGPNYTDQSPISVNSEEATNITSEHLTASLRIRVQNYRGLPESAPKTSPYFSDSKHTHDLYSLAFTFTPKKDLNGHDVVFGNDFDHPIRDKLPPGFNQAFKIATWFIDPGLYGDVQADEPYLYGPLLSSINTLRIGPKDDSEQEKVEEKRANEDVLVFEEGADGDGKEVRIAQKIPDEGPARQKFFLTEQHLKDFTFEKGREYSNDFFNPYLDFNDFALRLPRFSLLHAFSSIRCR
;
A
#
# COMPACT_ATOMS: atom_id res chain seq x y z
N MET A 1 12.84 10.38 -20.63
CA MET A 1 13.70 9.58 -19.70
C MET A 1 12.93 8.42 -19.09
N ALA A 2 11.68 8.62 -18.64
CA ALA A 2 10.76 7.49 -18.41
C ALA A 2 10.67 6.57 -19.64
N ASP A 3 10.83 7.13 -20.85
CA ASP A 3 10.82 6.41 -22.14
C ASP A 3 11.87 5.30 -22.30
N ASN A 4 12.89 5.24 -21.42
CA ASN A 4 13.91 4.18 -21.43
C ASN A 4 13.56 3.01 -20.50
N TYR A 5 12.47 3.10 -19.74
CA TYR A 5 12.04 2.12 -18.76
C TYR A 5 10.60 1.72 -19.01
N ILE A 6 10.28 0.46 -18.70
CA ILE A 6 8.93 -0.05 -18.75
C ILE A 6 8.62 -0.67 -17.39
N LEU A 7 7.46 -0.34 -16.84
CA LEU A 7 7.01 -0.87 -15.56
C LEU A 7 6.74 -2.37 -15.72
N SER A 8 7.27 -3.20 -14.83
CA SER A 8 6.91 -4.61 -14.72
C SER A 8 6.54 -4.87 -13.28
N VAL A 9 5.40 -5.52 -13.06
CA VAL A 9 4.87 -5.76 -11.72
C VAL A 9 4.90 -7.27 -11.46
N THR A 10 5.64 -7.64 -10.42
CA THR A 10 5.74 -9.00 -9.90
C THR A 10 5.33 -9.01 -8.43
N ALA A 11 4.88 -10.16 -7.93
CA ALA A 11 4.60 -10.31 -6.52
C ALA A 11 4.89 -11.74 -6.06
N GLY A 12 5.16 -11.89 -4.76
CA GLY A 12 5.36 -13.19 -4.13
C GLY A 12 5.78 -13.05 -2.66
N PRO A 13 6.01 -14.16 -1.95
CA PRO A 13 6.18 -14.15 -0.50
C PRO A 13 7.53 -13.58 -0.03
N ASN A 14 8.49 -13.42 -0.94
CA ASN A 14 9.80 -12.84 -0.64
C ASN A 14 10.42 -12.26 -1.93
N TYR A 15 11.60 -11.65 -1.79
CA TYR A 15 12.29 -11.00 -2.90
C TYR A 15 12.73 -11.96 -4.02
N THR A 16 12.98 -13.24 -3.73
CA THR A 16 13.49 -14.21 -4.71
C THR A 16 12.41 -15.05 -5.38
N ASP A 17 11.26 -15.20 -4.73
CA ASP A 17 10.13 -15.98 -5.20
C ASP A 17 9.02 -15.00 -5.58
N GLN A 18 9.06 -14.51 -6.82
CA GLN A 18 8.06 -13.59 -7.36
C GLN A 18 7.67 -13.99 -8.77
N SER A 19 6.41 -13.75 -9.12
CA SER A 19 5.87 -13.97 -10.47
C SER A 19 5.15 -12.73 -10.99
N PRO A 20 5.09 -12.51 -12.32
CA PRO A 20 4.27 -11.45 -12.90
C PRO A 20 2.81 -11.57 -12.46
N ILE A 21 2.15 -10.43 -12.23
CA ILE A 21 0.75 -10.36 -11.81
C ILE A 21 -0.13 -9.58 -12.79
N SER A 22 -1.44 -9.80 -12.71
CA SER A 22 -2.44 -9.14 -13.54
C SER A 22 -2.73 -7.72 -13.05
N VAL A 23 -2.01 -6.72 -13.57
CA VAL A 23 -2.28 -5.30 -13.28
C VAL A 23 -3.62 -4.86 -13.88
N ASN A 24 -4.37 -4.03 -13.14
CA ASN A 24 -5.70 -3.54 -13.50
C ASN A 24 -6.77 -4.64 -13.72
N SER A 25 -6.50 -5.86 -13.23
CA SER A 25 -7.48 -6.93 -13.13
C SER A 25 -8.07 -6.97 -11.72
N GLU A 26 -9.33 -7.39 -11.62
CA GLU A 26 -9.97 -7.68 -10.32
C GLU A 26 -9.66 -9.11 -9.82
N GLU A 27 -8.95 -9.90 -10.63
CA GLU A 27 -8.35 -11.16 -10.21
C GLU A 27 -7.20 -10.91 -9.23
N ALA A 28 -7.34 -11.43 -8.01
CA ALA A 28 -6.32 -11.25 -6.98
C ALA A 28 -5.14 -12.21 -7.16
N THR A 29 -3.94 -11.72 -6.87
CA THR A 29 -2.77 -12.57 -6.68
C THR A 29 -2.70 -13.02 -5.23
N ASN A 30 -2.81 -14.33 -4.99
CA ASN A 30 -2.71 -14.90 -3.66
C ASN A 30 -1.26 -15.22 -3.32
N ILE A 31 -0.81 -14.78 -2.13
CA ILE A 31 0.55 -14.94 -1.63
C ILE A 31 0.48 -15.64 -0.29
N THR A 32 1.33 -16.64 -0.06
CA THR A 32 1.42 -17.34 1.23
C THR A 32 2.87 -17.44 1.64
N SER A 33 3.17 -17.01 2.87
CA SER A 33 4.49 -17.12 3.48
C SER A 33 4.40 -17.90 4.80
N GLU A 34 5.50 -18.05 5.52
CA GLU A 34 5.45 -18.60 6.88
C GLU A 34 4.71 -17.68 7.88
N HIS A 35 4.55 -16.39 7.57
CA HIS A 35 4.00 -15.40 8.50
C HIS A 35 2.54 -15.06 8.24
N LEU A 36 2.08 -15.08 6.99
CA LEU A 36 0.72 -14.67 6.63
C LEU A 36 0.26 -15.29 5.30
N THR A 37 -1.04 -15.22 5.04
CA THR A 37 -1.63 -15.32 3.71
C THR A 37 -2.10 -13.94 3.28
N ALA A 38 -1.93 -13.56 2.02
CA ALA A 38 -2.38 -12.29 1.48
C ALA A 38 -3.05 -12.47 0.11
N SER A 39 -3.94 -11.54 -0.22
CA SER A 39 -4.58 -11.44 -1.52
C SER A 39 -4.37 -10.02 -2.06
N LEU A 40 -3.64 -9.87 -3.17
CA LEU A 40 -3.13 -8.60 -3.68
C LEU A 40 -3.78 -8.23 -5.01
N ARG A 41 -4.16 -6.96 -5.17
CA ARG A 41 -4.59 -6.35 -6.43
C ARG A 41 -3.83 -5.06 -6.64
N ILE A 42 -3.21 -4.93 -7.83
CA ILE A 42 -2.48 -3.73 -8.23
C ILE A 42 -3.21 -3.06 -9.38
N ARG A 43 -3.53 -1.78 -9.18
CA ARG A 43 -4.19 -0.94 -10.16
C ARG A 43 -3.34 0.29 -10.40
N VAL A 44 -3.15 0.65 -11.67
CA VAL A 44 -2.36 1.80 -12.07
C VAL A 44 -3.12 2.54 -13.16
N GLN A 45 -3.37 3.82 -12.93
CA GLN A 45 -4.04 4.67 -13.88
C GLN A 45 -3.11 4.99 -15.05
N ASN A 46 -3.66 4.98 -16.27
CA ASN A 46 -2.90 5.18 -17.51
C ASN A 46 -1.71 4.20 -17.66
N TYR A 47 -1.86 2.94 -17.24
CA TYR A 47 -0.80 1.93 -17.21
C TYR A 47 -0.05 1.81 -18.56
N ARG A 48 1.28 1.85 -18.49
CA ARG A 48 2.22 1.67 -19.61
C ARG A 48 3.31 0.64 -19.26
N GLY A 49 2.92 -0.46 -18.65
CA GLY A 49 3.84 -1.52 -18.23
C GLY A 49 3.68 -2.84 -18.98
N LEU A 50 4.32 -3.88 -18.46
CA LEU A 50 4.26 -5.25 -18.93
C LEU A 50 3.28 -6.09 -18.09
N PRO A 51 2.51 -7.02 -18.70
CA PRO A 51 2.41 -7.21 -20.15
C PRO A 51 1.69 -6.02 -20.80
N GLU A 52 2.09 -5.66 -22.03
CA GLU A 52 1.49 -4.52 -22.76
C GLU A 52 -0.01 -4.68 -23.03
N SER A 53 -0.50 -5.93 -22.98
CA SER A 53 -1.91 -6.27 -23.12
C SER A 53 -2.76 -5.97 -21.88
N ALA A 54 -2.14 -5.65 -20.74
CA ALA A 54 -2.89 -5.31 -19.54
C ALA A 54 -3.75 -4.05 -19.77
N PRO A 55 -4.93 -3.95 -19.13
CA PRO A 55 -5.78 -2.77 -19.24
C PRO A 55 -5.02 -1.50 -18.84
N LYS A 56 -5.27 -0.40 -19.54
CA LYS A 56 -4.65 0.91 -19.22
C LYS A 56 -5.23 1.57 -17.98
N THR A 57 -6.39 1.11 -17.51
CA THR A 57 -7.12 1.65 -16.37
C THR A 57 -7.94 0.53 -15.72
N SER A 58 -8.44 0.76 -14.52
CA SER A 58 -9.36 -0.12 -13.79
C SER A 58 -10.67 0.63 -13.50
N PRO A 59 -11.81 -0.07 -13.47
CA PRO A 59 -13.07 0.47 -12.96
C PRO A 59 -12.97 1.13 -11.57
N TYR A 60 -12.00 0.75 -10.75
CA TYR A 60 -11.71 1.37 -9.45
C TYR A 60 -11.59 2.91 -9.54
N PHE A 61 -10.92 3.43 -10.57
CA PHE A 61 -10.74 4.88 -10.75
C PHE A 61 -12.01 5.61 -11.19
N SER A 62 -13.11 4.88 -11.44
CA SER A 62 -14.43 5.47 -11.68
C SER A 62 -15.24 5.63 -10.39
N ASP A 63 -14.80 5.03 -9.28
CA ASP A 63 -15.43 5.26 -7.98
C ASP A 63 -15.25 6.72 -7.56
N SER A 64 -16.32 7.31 -7.03
CA SER A 64 -16.34 8.70 -6.59
C SER A 64 -15.20 9.07 -5.63
N LYS A 65 -14.74 8.13 -4.79
CA LYS A 65 -13.67 8.32 -3.81
C LYS A 65 -12.27 8.24 -4.42
N HIS A 66 -12.15 7.61 -5.60
CA HIS A 66 -10.86 7.25 -6.21
C HIS A 66 -10.60 7.89 -7.57
N THR A 67 -11.46 8.82 -8.01
CA THR A 67 -11.35 9.53 -9.29
C THR A 67 -10.06 10.32 -9.51
N HIS A 68 -9.34 10.65 -8.44
CA HIS A 68 -8.08 11.41 -8.50
C HIS A 68 -6.85 10.53 -8.30
N ASP A 69 -7.03 9.28 -7.89
CA ASP A 69 -5.92 8.39 -7.57
C ASP A 69 -5.20 7.95 -8.84
N LEU A 70 -3.88 7.83 -8.74
CA LEU A 70 -3.04 7.36 -9.85
C LEU A 70 -2.76 5.86 -9.76
N TYR A 71 -3.01 5.26 -8.60
CA TYR A 71 -2.82 3.85 -8.36
C TYR A 71 -3.61 3.39 -7.13
N SER A 72 -3.77 2.08 -7.00
CA SER A 72 -4.21 1.40 -5.77
C SER A 72 -3.40 0.12 -5.60
N LEU A 73 -2.85 -0.07 -4.40
CA LEU A 73 -2.32 -1.34 -3.92
C LEU A 73 -3.30 -1.87 -2.88
N ALA A 74 -4.33 -2.57 -3.35
CA ALA A 74 -5.37 -3.13 -2.48
C ALA A 74 -4.98 -4.55 -2.08
N PHE A 75 -4.94 -4.83 -0.78
CA PHE A 75 -4.60 -6.17 -0.31
C PHE A 75 -5.29 -6.54 0.98
N THR A 76 -5.57 -7.83 1.14
CA THR A 76 -5.85 -8.40 2.46
C THR A 76 -4.68 -9.21 2.95
N PHE A 77 -4.55 -9.34 4.28
CA PHE A 77 -3.67 -10.32 4.87
C PHE A 77 -4.27 -10.92 6.14
N THR A 78 -3.95 -12.19 6.37
CA THR A 78 -4.35 -12.96 7.56
C THR A 78 -3.08 -13.50 8.22
N PRO A 79 -2.70 -13.02 9.42
CA PRO A 79 -1.52 -13.48 10.12
C PRO A 79 -1.63 -14.95 10.55
N LYS A 80 -0.54 -15.71 10.42
CA LYS A 80 -0.42 -17.10 10.92
C LYS A 80 0.02 -17.16 12.39
N LYS A 81 0.46 -16.03 12.93
CA LYS A 81 0.81 -15.78 14.34
C LYS A 81 0.42 -14.33 14.67
N ASP A 82 0.27 -14.02 15.96
CA ASP A 82 0.08 -12.64 16.39
C ASP A 82 1.30 -11.80 15.98
N LEU A 83 1.06 -10.62 15.43
CA LEU A 83 2.10 -9.66 15.07
C LEU A 83 1.85 -8.36 15.85
N ASN A 84 2.90 -7.82 16.48
CA ASN A 84 2.79 -6.53 17.13
C ASN A 84 2.66 -5.42 16.07
N GLY A 85 1.77 -4.45 16.28
CA GLY A 85 1.53 -3.36 15.34
C GLY A 85 2.78 -2.52 15.05
N HIS A 86 3.73 -2.47 16.00
CA HIS A 86 5.02 -1.81 15.84
C HIS A 86 5.97 -2.52 14.87
N ASP A 87 5.85 -3.84 14.73
CA ASP A 87 6.79 -4.65 13.95
C ASP A 87 6.34 -4.86 12.50
N VAL A 88 5.11 -4.45 12.17
CA VAL A 88 4.57 -4.56 10.81
C VAL A 88 4.75 -3.23 10.08
N VAL A 89 5.66 -3.24 9.11
CA VAL A 89 6.00 -2.07 8.30
C VAL A 89 5.48 -2.20 6.87
N PHE A 90 5.23 -1.06 6.25
CA PHE A 90 4.88 -0.94 4.84
C PHE A 90 5.77 0.12 4.19
N GLY A 91 6.21 -0.13 2.96
CA GLY A 91 7.01 0.82 2.22
C GLY A 91 7.75 0.16 1.07
N ASN A 92 8.77 0.86 0.59
CA ASN A 92 9.49 0.51 -0.62
C ASN A 92 10.99 0.42 -0.34
N ASP A 93 11.66 -0.48 -1.02
CA ASP A 93 13.11 -0.54 -1.08
C ASP A 93 13.60 -0.76 -2.50
N PHE A 94 14.92 -0.64 -2.65
CA PHE A 94 15.58 -0.65 -3.94
C PHE A 94 16.84 -1.52 -3.86
N ASP A 95 17.02 -2.38 -4.85
CA ASP A 95 18.18 -3.30 -4.93
C ASP A 95 19.51 -2.62 -5.27
N HIS A 96 19.44 -1.35 -5.69
CA HIS A 96 20.58 -0.64 -6.24
C HIS A 96 20.58 0.81 -5.78
N PRO A 97 21.78 1.43 -5.66
CA PRO A 97 21.86 2.81 -5.30
C PRO A 97 21.13 3.70 -6.30
N ILE A 98 20.39 4.66 -5.77
CA ILE A 98 19.63 5.62 -6.58
C ILE A 98 20.20 7.03 -6.50
N ARG A 99 21.31 7.22 -5.77
CA ARG A 99 21.89 8.54 -5.45
C ARG A 99 22.17 9.39 -6.67
N ASP A 100 22.78 8.80 -7.70
CA ASP A 100 23.13 9.45 -8.97
C ASP A 100 21.91 9.84 -9.81
N LYS A 101 20.74 9.47 -9.32
CA LYS A 101 19.46 9.50 -9.99
C LYS A 101 18.45 10.39 -9.27
N LEU A 102 18.81 10.86 -8.08
CA LEU A 102 18.03 11.81 -7.31
C LEU A 102 18.22 13.22 -7.91
N PRO A 103 17.15 13.98 -8.15
CA PRO A 103 17.27 15.35 -8.63
C PRO A 103 18.04 16.22 -7.61
N PRO A 104 18.77 17.26 -8.06
CA PRO A 104 19.38 18.23 -7.15
C PRO A 104 18.34 18.78 -6.15
N GLY A 105 18.63 18.73 -4.85
CA GLY A 105 17.69 19.15 -3.80
C GLY A 105 16.71 18.07 -3.33
N PHE A 106 16.86 16.81 -3.79
CA PHE A 106 16.00 15.69 -3.36
C PHE A 106 15.92 15.52 -1.85
N ASN A 107 17.01 15.69 -1.09
CA ASN A 107 16.97 15.60 0.37
C ASN A 107 16.02 16.64 1.01
N GLN A 108 15.79 17.78 0.35
CA GLN A 108 14.82 18.80 0.79
C GLN A 108 13.39 18.41 0.36
N ALA A 109 13.21 17.89 -0.86
CA ALA A 109 11.92 17.38 -1.35
C ALA A 109 11.43 16.15 -0.58
N PHE A 110 12.35 15.26 -0.21
CA PHE A 110 12.12 14.08 0.63
C PHE A 110 11.66 14.49 2.03
N LYS A 111 12.31 15.49 2.65
CA LYS A 111 11.82 16.08 3.92
C LYS A 111 10.43 16.71 3.80
N ILE A 112 10.08 17.26 2.63
CA ILE A 112 8.75 17.81 2.38
C ILE A 112 7.73 16.68 2.18
N ALA A 113 8.10 15.61 1.47
CA ALA A 113 7.26 14.44 1.25
C ALA A 113 6.97 13.67 2.55
N THR A 114 7.98 13.42 3.39
CA THR A 114 7.77 12.81 4.71
C THR A 114 6.96 13.73 5.63
N TRP A 115 7.13 15.05 5.56
CA TRP A 115 6.35 15.98 6.39
C TRP A 115 4.89 16.14 5.92
N PHE A 116 4.62 16.06 4.62
CA PHE A 116 3.32 16.38 4.02
C PHE A 116 2.46 15.15 3.69
N ILE A 117 3.08 14.01 3.35
CA ILE A 117 2.40 12.81 2.83
C ILE A 117 2.25 11.74 3.92
N ASP A 118 3.34 11.38 4.60
CA ASP A 118 3.29 10.45 5.73
C ASP A 118 4.43 10.75 6.74
N PRO A 119 4.09 11.34 7.90
CA PRO A 119 5.06 11.71 8.94
C PRO A 119 5.63 10.51 9.71
N GLY A 120 5.10 9.30 9.53
CA GLY A 120 5.63 8.06 10.09
C GLY A 120 6.75 7.43 9.26
N LEU A 121 7.04 7.98 8.08
CA LEU A 121 8.08 7.45 7.20
C LEU A 121 9.49 7.71 7.73
N TYR A 122 10.30 6.67 7.69
CA TYR A 122 11.74 6.70 7.90
C TYR A 122 12.44 5.94 6.77
N GLY A 123 13.67 6.31 6.47
CA GLY A 123 14.37 5.72 5.33
C GLY A 123 15.75 6.31 5.12
N ASP A 124 16.55 5.60 4.33
CA ASP A 124 17.84 6.09 3.83
C ASP A 124 17.88 5.98 2.30
N VAL A 125 17.56 7.08 1.64
CA VAL A 125 17.61 7.22 0.18
C VAL A 125 19.05 7.32 -0.36
N GLN A 126 20.04 7.47 0.53
CA GLN A 126 21.46 7.51 0.21
C GLN A 126 22.15 6.17 0.56
N ALA A 127 21.43 5.12 0.93
CA ALA A 127 22.02 3.80 1.11
C ALA A 127 22.35 3.13 -0.24
N ASP A 128 23.17 2.07 -0.20
CA ASP A 128 23.42 1.25 -1.40
C ASP A 128 22.18 0.44 -1.79
N GLU A 129 21.40 0.06 -0.79
CA GLU A 129 20.04 -0.48 -0.94
C GLU A 129 19.09 0.50 -0.25
N PRO A 130 18.67 1.56 -0.96
CA PRO A 130 17.85 2.59 -0.35
C PRO A 130 16.46 2.07 0.00
N TYR A 131 15.90 2.60 1.09
CA TYR A 131 14.61 2.17 1.61
C TYR A 131 13.81 3.34 2.19
N LEU A 132 12.50 3.16 2.23
CA LEU A 132 11.52 4.07 2.80
C LEU A 132 10.37 3.26 3.39
N TYR A 133 10.31 3.16 4.71
CA TYR A 133 9.30 2.38 5.43
C TYR A 133 8.55 3.26 6.44
N GLY A 134 7.36 2.83 6.81
CA GLY A 134 6.62 3.34 7.95
C GLY A 134 5.80 2.21 8.59
N PRO A 135 5.32 2.39 9.83
CA PRO A 135 4.38 1.46 10.43
C PRO A 135 3.12 1.33 9.55
N LEU A 136 2.69 0.10 9.24
CA LEU A 136 1.57 -0.16 8.33
C LEU A 136 0.32 0.66 8.73
N LEU A 137 0.03 0.71 10.02
CA LEU A 137 -1.15 1.37 10.58
C LEU A 137 -1.17 2.90 10.34
N SER A 138 -0.01 3.54 10.26
CA SER A 138 0.13 4.97 9.94
C SER A 138 0.30 5.25 8.45
N SER A 139 0.82 4.29 7.68
CA SER A 139 1.19 4.50 6.28
C SER A 139 0.11 4.13 5.26
N ILE A 140 -0.81 3.22 5.59
CA ILE A 140 -1.87 2.80 4.68
C ILE A 140 -3.01 3.83 4.60
N ASN A 141 -3.70 4.01 3.47
CA ASN A 141 -4.83 4.95 3.41
C ASN A 141 -6.07 4.34 4.08
N THR A 142 -6.40 3.11 3.71
CA THR A 142 -7.54 2.36 4.25
C THR A 142 -7.06 1.20 5.11
N LEU A 143 -7.66 1.02 6.29
CA LEU A 143 -7.55 -0.17 7.12
C LEU A 143 -8.95 -0.64 7.50
N ARG A 144 -9.23 -1.92 7.25
CA ARG A 144 -10.44 -2.58 7.68
C ARG A 144 -10.12 -3.83 8.50
N ILE A 145 -10.68 -3.90 9.71
CA ILE A 145 -10.51 -5.05 10.60
C ILE A 145 -11.67 -6.03 10.37
N GLY A 146 -11.40 -7.21 9.83
CA GLY A 146 -12.41 -8.25 9.58
C GLY A 146 -12.81 -9.01 10.85
N PRO A 147 -13.85 -9.87 10.80
CA PRO A 147 -14.23 -10.72 11.92
C PRO A 147 -13.18 -11.79 12.24
N LYS A 148 -13.17 -12.27 13.49
CA LYS A 148 -12.35 -13.42 13.92
C LYS A 148 -13.08 -14.76 13.80
N ASP A 149 -14.41 -14.73 13.81
CA ASP A 149 -15.22 -15.92 13.57
C ASP A 149 -15.23 -16.24 12.07
N ASP A 150 -14.86 -17.48 11.73
CA ASP A 150 -14.73 -17.92 10.34
C ASP A 150 -16.05 -17.79 9.56
N SER A 151 -17.21 -18.04 10.21
CA SER A 151 -18.50 -17.96 9.54
C SER A 151 -18.96 -16.53 9.26
N GLU A 152 -18.56 -15.58 10.12
CA GLU A 152 -18.78 -14.16 9.88
C GLU A 152 -17.79 -13.61 8.82
N GLN A 153 -16.54 -14.07 8.85
CA GLN A 153 -15.54 -13.72 7.83
C GLN A 153 -15.95 -14.23 6.45
N GLU A 154 -16.48 -15.45 6.34
CA GLU A 154 -16.98 -16.02 5.08
C GLU A 154 -18.10 -15.14 4.47
N LYS A 155 -19.00 -14.58 5.29
CA LYS A 155 -20.03 -13.65 4.81
C LYS A 155 -19.46 -12.34 4.26
N VAL A 156 -18.40 -11.83 4.89
CA VAL A 156 -17.70 -10.62 4.41
C VAL A 156 -17.02 -10.91 3.08
N GLU A 157 -16.36 -12.06 2.95
CA GLU A 157 -15.70 -12.50 1.72
C GLU A 157 -16.70 -12.78 0.60
N GLU A 158 -17.83 -13.42 0.88
CA GLU A 158 -18.89 -13.67 -0.11
C GLU A 158 -19.47 -12.36 -0.63
N LYS A 159 -19.76 -11.40 0.26
CA LYS A 159 -20.20 -10.07 -0.16
C LYS A 159 -19.17 -9.42 -1.08
N ARG A 160 -17.89 -9.46 -0.69
CA ARG A 160 -16.77 -8.90 -1.46
C ARG A 160 -16.61 -9.56 -2.83
N ALA A 161 -16.76 -10.88 -2.90
CA ALA A 161 -16.63 -11.65 -4.14
C ALA A 161 -17.77 -11.39 -5.13
N ASN A 162 -18.91 -10.90 -4.65
CA ASN A 162 -20.06 -10.51 -5.47
C ASN A 162 -20.00 -9.05 -5.96
N GLU A 163 -18.96 -8.28 -5.60
CA GLU A 163 -18.74 -6.94 -6.13
C GLU A 163 -17.95 -7.01 -7.44
N ASP A 164 -18.40 -6.27 -8.47
CA ASP A 164 -17.70 -6.19 -9.76
C ASP A 164 -16.30 -5.58 -9.63
N VAL A 165 -16.11 -4.72 -8.62
CA VAL A 165 -14.89 -3.94 -8.37
C VAL A 165 -14.66 -3.87 -6.88
N LEU A 166 -13.49 -4.27 -6.42
CA LEU A 166 -13.18 -4.23 -4.99
C LEU A 166 -12.70 -2.84 -4.56
N VAL A 167 -13.50 -2.16 -3.75
CA VAL A 167 -13.17 -0.87 -3.11
C VAL A 167 -13.20 -1.02 -1.59
N PHE A 168 -12.04 -0.91 -0.95
CA PHE A 168 -11.99 -0.96 0.52
C PHE A 168 -12.32 0.38 1.15
N GLU A 169 -13.08 0.32 2.24
CA GLU A 169 -13.38 1.48 3.08
C GLU A 169 -12.85 1.28 4.50
N GLU A 170 -12.35 2.37 5.08
CA GLU A 170 -11.91 2.42 6.47
C GLU A 170 -13.01 1.89 7.40
N GLY A 171 -12.61 1.10 8.40
CA GLY A 171 -13.52 0.67 9.45
C GLY A 171 -13.30 -0.78 9.89
N ALA A 172 -14.39 -1.50 10.07
CA ALA A 172 -14.38 -2.90 10.50
C ALA A 172 -15.70 -3.61 10.21
N ASP A 173 -15.64 -4.94 10.20
CA ASP A 173 -16.78 -5.87 10.13
C ASP A 173 -16.81 -6.79 11.35
N GLY A 174 -17.98 -7.34 11.67
CA GLY A 174 -18.18 -8.23 12.81
C GLY A 174 -17.55 -7.71 14.11
N ASP A 175 -16.83 -8.59 14.81
CA ASP A 175 -16.16 -8.29 16.09
C ASP A 175 -14.94 -7.34 15.93
N GLY A 176 -14.53 -7.03 14.69
CA GLY A 176 -13.50 -6.04 14.42
C GLY A 176 -13.89 -4.63 14.87
N LYS A 177 -15.19 -4.34 14.98
CA LYS A 177 -15.71 -3.05 15.48
C LYS A 177 -15.38 -2.87 16.96
N GLU A 178 -15.53 -3.93 17.74
CA GLU A 178 -15.21 -3.98 19.16
C GLU A 178 -13.70 -3.80 19.37
N VAL A 179 -12.86 -4.37 18.48
CA VAL A 179 -11.42 -4.12 18.48
C VAL A 179 -11.12 -2.63 18.32
N ARG A 180 -11.75 -1.97 17.33
CA ARG A 180 -11.55 -0.52 17.10
C ARG A 180 -11.99 0.31 18.31
N ILE A 181 -13.14 0.00 18.89
CA ILE A 181 -13.67 0.71 20.07
C ILE A 181 -12.74 0.53 21.27
N ALA A 182 -12.33 -0.71 21.56
CA ALA A 182 -11.47 -1.02 22.70
C ALA A 182 -10.10 -0.34 22.58
N GLN A 183 -9.53 -0.32 21.37
CA GLN A 183 -8.25 0.31 21.06
C GLN A 183 -8.37 1.82 20.79
N LYS A 184 -9.57 2.38 20.85
CA LYS A 184 -9.87 3.81 20.59
C LYS A 184 -9.36 4.29 19.23
N ILE A 185 -9.43 3.42 18.22
CA ILE A 185 -9.00 3.71 16.86
C ILE A 185 -10.01 4.69 16.24
N PRO A 186 -9.59 5.88 15.77
CA PRO A 186 -10.49 6.84 15.12
C PRO A 186 -11.18 6.27 13.89
N ASP A 187 -12.41 6.68 13.59
CA ASP A 187 -13.21 6.14 12.48
C ASP A 187 -12.70 6.56 11.09
N GLU A 188 -12.05 7.72 10.99
CA GLU A 188 -11.56 8.29 9.73
C GLU A 188 -10.11 7.92 9.46
N GLY A 189 -9.79 7.52 8.23
CA GLY A 189 -8.45 7.08 7.81
C GLY A 189 -7.33 8.06 8.20
N PRO A 190 -7.41 9.36 7.86
CA PRO A 190 -6.39 10.34 8.25
C PRO A 190 -6.22 10.49 9.77
N ALA A 191 -7.31 10.36 10.54
CA ALA A 191 -7.25 10.40 12.00
C ALA A 191 -6.60 9.14 12.56
N ARG A 192 -6.90 7.97 11.98
CA ARG A 192 -6.27 6.68 12.28
C ARG A 192 -4.77 6.72 12.02
N GLN A 193 -4.36 7.22 10.84
CA GLN A 193 -2.96 7.37 10.48
C GLN A 193 -2.21 8.21 11.53
N LYS A 194 -2.76 9.38 11.89
CA LYS A 194 -2.21 10.25 12.92
C LYS A 194 -2.17 9.60 14.31
N PHE A 195 -3.19 8.83 14.68
CA PHE A 195 -3.24 8.11 15.94
C PHE A 195 -2.06 7.14 16.09
N PHE A 196 -1.74 6.41 15.02
CA PHE A 196 -0.65 5.43 15.01
C PHE A 196 0.76 6.01 14.79
N LEU A 197 0.91 7.34 14.70
CA LEU A 197 2.23 7.98 14.83
C LEU A 197 2.79 7.92 16.25
N THR A 198 1.96 7.58 17.24
CA THR A 198 2.39 7.38 18.62
C THR A 198 2.85 5.94 18.80
N GLU A 199 4.14 5.74 19.08
CA GLU A 199 4.76 4.42 19.23
C GLU A 199 4.02 3.49 20.21
N GLN A 200 3.49 4.04 21.32
CA GLN A 200 2.73 3.26 22.28
C GLN A 200 1.45 2.67 21.68
N HIS A 201 0.73 3.43 20.84
CA HIS A 201 -0.47 2.92 20.17
C HIS A 201 -0.14 1.78 19.18
N LEU A 202 1.03 1.83 18.54
CA LEU A 202 1.51 0.72 17.70
C LEU A 202 1.79 -0.52 18.54
N LYS A 203 2.46 -0.36 19.68
CA LYS A 203 2.81 -1.47 20.60
C LYS A 203 1.60 -2.10 21.26
N ASP A 204 0.57 -1.32 21.53
CA ASP A 204 -0.69 -1.78 22.16
C ASP A 204 -1.59 -2.51 21.16
N PHE A 205 -1.41 -2.28 19.86
CA PHE A 205 -2.16 -2.95 18.81
C PHE A 205 -1.52 -4.29 18.44
N THR A 206 -2.35 -5.32 18.27
CA THR A 206 -1.93 -6.64 17.79
C THR A 206 -2.71 -6.99 16.54
N PHE A 207 -2.00 -7.34 15.47
CA PHE A 207 -2.58 -8.06 14.34
C PHE A 207 -2.76 -9.52 14.78
N GLU A 208 -4.00 -9.90 15.04
CA GLU A 208 -4.35 -11.20 15.62
C GLU A 208 -4.18 -12.32 14.59
N LYS A 209 -3.64 -13.45 15.04
CA LYS A 209 -3.61 -14.69 14.27
C LYS A 209 -5.01 -15.05 13.80
N GLY A 210 -5.12 -15.36 12.50
CA GLY A 210 -6.36 -15.84 11.88
C GLY A 210 -7.37 -14.75 11.55
N ARG A 211 -7.17 -13.49 11.98
CA ARG A 211 -8.04 -12.38 11.58
C ARG A 211 -7.57 -11.78 10.26
N GLU A 212 -8.49 -11.55 9.32
CA GLU A 212 -8.18 -10.83 8.09
C GLU A 212 -8.15 -9.30 8.33
N TYR A 213 -7.15 -8.64 7.76
CA TYR A 213 -7.06 -7.18 7.68
C TYR A 213 -7.05 -6.77 6.21
N SER A 214 -7.96 -5.86 5.83
CA SER A 214 -8.03 -5.31 4.47
C SER A 214 -7.41 -3.92 4.40
N ASN A 215 -6.69 -3.65 3.33
CA ASN A 215 -5.79 -2.51 3.21
C ASN A 215 -5.87 -1.95 1.79
N ASP A 216 -5.74 -0.64 1.66
CA ASP A 216 -5.55 -0.01 0.35
C ASP A 216 -4.59 1.18 0.46
N PHE A 217 -3.60 1.21 -0.43
CA PHE A 217 -2.64 2.30 -0.56
C PHE A 217 -2.86 3.00 -1.89
N PHE A 218 -3.26 4.27 -1.84
CA PHE A 218 -3.58 5.07 -3.01
C PHE A 218 -3.30 6.55 -2.74
N ASN A 219 -2.84 7.26 -3.75
CA ASN A 219 -2.82 8.72 -3.72
C ASN A 219 -2.75 9.31 -5.13
N PRO A 220 -3.06 10.62 -5.26
CA PRO A 220 -2.91 11.36 -6.51
C PRO A 220 -1.46 11.84 -6.77
N TYR A 221 -0.50 11.48 -5.93
CA TYR A 221 0.81 12.13 -5.88
C TYR A 221 1.90 11.32 -6.58
N LEU A 222 1.93 10.00 -6.42
CA LEU A 222 2.95 9.15 -7.05
C LEU A 222 2.45 8.64 -8.41
N ASP A 223 3.18 8.97 -9.47
CA ASP A 223 2.93 8.44 -10.82
C ASP A 223 3.98 7.37 -11.17
N PHE A 224 3.55 6.11 -11.21
CA PHE A 224 4.41 4.98 -11.55
C PHE A 224 4.80 4.91 -13.03
N ASN A 225 4.07 5.58 -13.94
CA ASN A 225 4.43 5.58 -15.36
C ASN A 225 5.61 6.52 -15.63
N ASP A 226 5.65 7.66 -14.93
CA ASP A 226 6.65 8.71 -15.14
C ASP A 226 7.73 8.75 -14.05
N PHE A 227 7.64 7.86 -13.04
CA PHE A 227 8.48 7.86 -11.84
C PHE A 227 8.55 9.26 -11.20
N ALA A 228 7.39 9.91 -11.07
CA ALA A 228 7.28 11.31 -10.72
C ALA A 228 6.42 11.53 -9.47
N LEU A 229 6.77 12.57 -8.71
CA LEU A 229 5.96 13.06 -7.59
C LEU A 229 5.21 14.33 -8.02
N ARG A 230 3.88 14.28 -7.96
CA ARG A 230 2.96 15.39 -8.22
C ARG A 230 2.59 16.03 -6.89
N LEU A 231 3.05 17.25 -6.63
CA LEU A 231 2.72 18.00 -5.41
C LEU A 231 1.69 19.10 -5.71
N PRO A 232 0.71 19.36 -4.82
CA PRO A 232 -0.20 20.49 -4.99
C PRO A 232 0.59 21.80 -4.99
N ARG A 233 0.47 22.62 -6.05
CA ARG A 233 1.11 23.95 -6.27
C ARG A 233 2.59 24.01 -6.63
N PHE A 234 3.30 22.89 -6.78
CA PHE A 234 4.65 22.87 -7.38
C PHE A 234 4.62 22.02 -8.65
N SER A 235 5.16 22.54 -9.75
CA SER A 235 5.31 21.83 -11.03
C SER A 235 6.03 20.49 -10.82
N LEU A 236 5.66 19.47 -11.61
CA LEU A 236 6.20 18.10 -11.66
C LEU A 236 7.67 18.02 -11.21
N LEU A 237 7.92 17.31 -10.10
CA LEU A 237 9.27 16.91 -9.71
C LEU A 237 9.49 15.49 -10.25
N HIS A 238 10.34 15.37 -11.27
CA HIS A 238 10.83 14.08 -11.75
C HIS A 238 11.73 13.50 -10.67
N ALA A 239 11.25 12.47 -9.96
CA ALA A 239 11.83 12.07 -8.68
C ALA A 239 13.00 11.09 -8.84
N PHE A 240 13.09 10.37 -9.96
CA PHE A 240 14.07 9.30 -10.11
C PHE A 240 14.59 9.17 -11.54
N SER A 241 15.90 9.00 -11.67
CA SER A 241 16.53 8.31 -12.81
C SER A 241 16.64 6.81 -12.44
N SER A 242 16.58 5.91 -13.42
CA SER A 242 16.61 4.43 -13.33
C SER A 242 16.44 3.73 -11.96
N ILE A 243 15.32 3.06 -11.70
CA ILE A 243 15.25 2.18 -10.53
C ILE A 243 14.43 0.93 -10.81
N ARG A 244 14.93 -0.23 -10.39
CA ARG A 244 14.10 -1.42 -10.12
C ARG A 244 13.56 -1.27 -8.70
N CYS A 245 12.26 -1.03 -8.58
CA CYS A 245 11.52 -1.30 -7.34
C CYS A 245 11.24 -2.80 -7.27
N ARG A 246 11.39 -3.40 -6.09
CA ARG A 246 10.71 -4.66 -5.75
C ARG A 246 9.37 -4.37 -5.10
#